data_AF-A0A380W9X7-F1
#
_entry.id   AF-A0A380W9X7-F1
#
_cell.length_a   1.000
_cell.length_b   1.000
_cell.length_c   1.000
_cell.angle_alpha   90.00
_cell.angle_beta   90.00
_cell.angle_gamma   90.00
#
_symmetry.space_group_name_H-M   'P 1'
#
loop_
_entity.id
_entity.type
_entity.pdbx_description
1 polymer ?
#
loop_
_entity_poly.entity_id
_entity_poly.type
_entity_poly.pdbx_seq_one_letter_code
_entity_poly.pdbx_strand_id
1 'polypeptide(L)'
;MRFTSLIVELVRAKPRWIFWSAVLALALVWLILPAALYLSPPGEVPTALAFGREYQVGTTMGPPLSFWLADVAFRAVGGYAFGVYLLAQICFVVMMAALFTLARALVGAQQGVLAALLTLAIAAFSYPGLEFGPDTLARPLWALTLLHAWRVIGERQRGAWFALSIEIGLLFLTTVMAPVLLLLLLLFALATARGRAALRSIDPLFGLLVIAVIALPYMIWLARSGTAFPHPTFTSVGTYAQQSGKLFGALLLSALGVVALIVANTRVFEPKAENWREDAPAIFRPPVDPLARPFVVFFGVVPPLLFTLASPAFGLDHVAGGEGVALLLIGLLAVIMGGDLIYLRRQQVLRTIWLVAMAVPVIVVLATVLVQPWIDTDEVQTSLPARAMGKFFADNYRLRTDRPLPVVAGDPQIASLIGLGAPSRPRVLFSDLPGKTPWIDADTVNTGGGLVVWRAHDTVGAPPEDIAKTFPGLVAEVPRTFDRLIEGQLEPLRIGWGVVRPRAGK
;
A
#
# COMPACT_ATOMS: atom_id res chain seq x y z
N MET A 1 -14.23 -28.29 -36.76
CA MET A 1 -13.51 -27.05 -36.43
C MET A 1 -13.78 -26.74 -34.97
N ARG A 2 -12.85 -27.06 -34.06
CA ARG A 2 -13.09 -26.89 -32.62
C ARG A 2 -12.73 -25.46 -32.24
N PHE A 3 -13.69 -24.72 -31.69
CA PHE A 3 -13.49 -23.37 -31.20
C PHE A 3 -12.53 -23.41 -30.02
N THR A 4 -11.24 -23.13 -30.25
CA THR A 4 -10.37 -22.68 -29.17
C THR A 4 -11.10 -21.53 -28.47
N SER A 5 -11.16 -21.53 -27.13
CA SER A 5 -11.79 -20.44 -26.40
C SER A 5 -11.24 -19.10 -26.89
N LEU A 6 -12.14 -18.17 -27.25
CA LEU A 6 -11.80 -16.86 -27.80
C LEU A 6 -10.78 -16.12 -26.91
N ILE A 7 -10.82 -16.33 -25.60
CA ILE A 7 -9.87 -15.77 -24.64
C ILE A 7 -8.45 -16.29 -24.89
N VAL A 8 -8.26 -17.58 -25.15
CA VAL A 8 -6.92 -18.16 -25.38
C VAL A 8 -6.37 -17.74 -26.73
N GLU A 9 -7.22 -17.60 -27.75
CA GLU A 9 -6.81 -16.98 -29.00
C GLU A 9 -6.43 -15.52 -28.80
N LEU A 10 -7.16 -14.79 -27.97
CA LEU A 10 -6.85 -13.40 -27.63
C LEU A 10 -5.54 -13.29 -26.82
N VAL A 11 -5.22 -14.24 -25.93
CA VAL A 11 -3.93 -14.31 -25.22
C VAL A 11 -2.80 -14.54 -26.21
N ARG A 12 -2.99 -15.42 -27.19
CA ARG A 12 -2.00 -15.74 -28.21
C ARG A 12 -1.80 -14.59 -29.21
N ALA A 13 -2.89 -13.97 -29.66
CA ALA A 13 -2.91 -12.99 -30.74
C ALA A 13 -2.72 -11.54 -30.25
N LYS A 14 -3.30 -11.18 -29.09
CA LYS A 14 -3.32 -9.81 -28.56
C LYS A 14 -3.04 -9.75 -27.04
N PRO A 15 -1.88 -10.25 -26.58
CA PRO A 15 -1.55 -10.30 -25.15
C PRO A 15 -1.64 -8.93 -24.44
N ARG A 16 -1.22 -7.85 -25.12
CA ARG A 16 -1.27 -6.49 -24.56
C ARG A 16 -2.70 -6.02 -24.26
N TRP A 17 -3.66 -6.41 -25.09
CA TRP A 17 -5.06 -6.00 -24.92
C TRP A 17 -5.67 -6.63 -23.67
N ILE A 18 -5.45 -7.93 -23.45
CA ILE A 18 -5.92 -8.63 -22.25
C ILE A 18 -5.32 -8.01 -20.99
N PHE A 19 -4.01 -7.77 -21.03
CA PHE A 19 -3.30 -7.16 -19.91
C PHE A 19 -3.94 -5.82 -19.53
N TRP A 20 -4.05 -4.89 -20.49
CA TRP A 20 -4.62 -3.58 -20.22
C TRP A 20 -6.09 -3.63 -19.82
N SER A 21 -6.90 -4.50 -20.44
CA SER A 21 -8.31 -4.63 -20.06
C SER A 21 -8.46 -5.14 -18.62
N ALA A 22 -7.67 -6.13 -18.20
CA ALA A 22 -7.76 -6.69 -16.85
C ALA A 22 -7.28 -5.69 -15.80
N VAL A 23 -6.13 -5.04 -16.04
CA VAL A 23 -5.56 -4.06 -15.11
C VAL A 23 -6.45 -2.83 -14.98
N LEU A 24 -6.95 -2.27 -16.09
CA LEU A 24 -7.81 -1.08 -16.06
C LEU A 24 -9.19 -1.40 -15.48
N ALA A 25 -9.77 -2.56 -15.76
CA ALA A 25 -11.04 -2.97 -15.15
C ALA A 25 -10.90 -3.08 -13.63
N LEU A 26 -9.83 -3.72 -13.14
CA LEU A 26 -9.60 -3.86 -11.70
C LEU A 26 -9.31 -2.49 -11.05
N ALA A 27 -8.48 -1.66 -11.68
CA ALA A 27 -8.22 -0.30 -11.22
C ALA A 27 -9.50 0.55 -11.15
N LEU A 28 -10.40 0.40 -12.13
CA LEU A 28 -11.68 1.11 -12.14
C LEU A 28 -12.61 0.63 -11.03
N VAL A 29 -12.69 -0.68 -10.78
CA VAL A 29 -13.45 -1.24 -9.65
C VAL A 29 -12.95 -0.67 -8.33
N TRP A 30 -11.64 -0.68 -8.10
CA TRP A 30 -11.03 -0.14 -6.88
C TRP A 30 -10.99 1.39 -6.82
N LEU A 31 -11.31 2.10 -7.90
CA LEU A 31 -11.55 3.54 -7.85
C LEU A 31 -13.01 3.85 -7.48
N ILE A 32 -13.96 3.19 -8.14
CA ILE A 32 -15.40 3.46 -7.99
C ILE A 32 -15.90 2.99 -6.63
N LEU A 33 -15.51 1.79 -6.20
CA LEU A 33 -16.01 1.19 -4.96
C LEU A 33 -15.78 2.08 -3.73
N PRO A 34 -14.54 2.52 -3.39
CA PRO A 34 -14.34 3.41 -2.26
C PRO A 34 -14.89 4.81 -2.49
N ALA A 35 -14.90 5.32 -3.73
CA ALA A 35 -15.47 6.62 -4.02
C ALA A 35 -16.99 6.68 -3.78
N ALA A 36 -17.68 5.55 -3.96
CA ALA A 36 -19.12 5.44 -3.74
C ALA A 36 -19.48 5.09 -2.29
N LEU A 37 -18.67 4.28 -1.61
CA LEU A 37 -19.04 3.68 -0.33
C LEU A 37 -18.36 4.31 0.89
N TYR A 38 -17.17 4.90 0.74
CA TYR A 38 -16.40 5.36 1.91
C TYR A 38 -16.70 6.83 2.24
N LEU A 39 -17.17 7.06 3.47
CA LEU A 39 -17.36 8.41 4.03
C LEU A 39 -16.05 9.00 4.58
N SER A 40 -15.11 8.12 4.93
CA SER A 40 -13.74 8.42 5.35
C SER A 40 -12.75 7.48 4.66
N PRO A 41 -11.51 7.95 4.37
CA PRO A 41 -10.47 7.07 3.85
C PRO A 41 -10.14 5.91 4.81
N PRO A 42 -9.78 4.73 4.28
CA PRO A 42 -9.41 3.57 5.10
C PRO A 42 -8.02 3.72 5.72
N GLY A 43 -7.78 2.93 6.77
CA GLY A 43 -6.47 2.78 7.40
C GLY A 43 -5.86 4.11 7.85
N GLU A 44 -4.56 4.25 7.63
CA GLU A 44 -3.80 5.43 8.05
C GLU A 44 -3.83 6.59 7.06
N VAL A 45 -4.65 6.54 6.00
CA VAL A 45 -4.71 7.60 4.97
C VAL A 45 -5.04 8.99 5.57
N PRO A 46 -5.97 9.13 6.53
CA PRO A 46 -6.22 10.42 7.19
C PRO A 46 -4.97 10.96 7.89
N THR A 47 -4.25 10.09 8.61
CA THR A 47 -2.98 10.41 9.29
C THR A 47 -1.92 10.80 8.27
N ALA A 48 -1.73 10.01 7.20
CA ALA A 48 -0.79 10.29 6.12
C ALA A 48 -1.03 11.66 5.47
N LEU A 49 -2.29 12.07 5.30
CA LEU A 49 -2.65 13.39 4.79
C LEU A 49 -2.42 14.52 5.80
N ALA A 50 -2.59 14.27 7.10
CA ALA A 50 -2.24 15.21 8.15
C ALA A 50 -0.73 15.49 8.16
N PHE A 51 0.10 14.44 8.08
CA PHE A 51 1.57 14.59 7.95
C PHE A 51 1.96 15.23 6.60
N GLY A 52 1.31 14.83 5.50
CA GLY A 52 1.59 15.34 4.16
C GLY A 52 1.38 16.85 4.01
N ARG A 53 0.39 17.40 4.72
CA ARG A 53 0.13 18.84 4.77
C ARG A 53 1.32 19.66 5.28
N GLU A 54 2.13 19.09 6.17
CA GLU A 54 3.23 19.81 6.83
C GLU A 54 4.52 19.84 6.00
N TYR A 55 4.58 19.10 4.88
CA TYR A 55 5.71 19.07 3.95
C TYR A 55 7.09 18.87 4.60
N GLN A 56 7.12 18.08 5.69
CA GLN A 56 8.36 17.74 6.37
C GLN A 56 9.22 16.81 5.52
N VAL A 57 10.54 17.00 5.58
CA VAL A 57 11.53 16.19 4.83
C VAL A 57 11.69 14.78 5.42
N GLY A 58 11.24 14.56 6.65
CA GLY A 58 11.07 13.24 7.25
C GLY A 58 10.09 13.30 8.41
N THR A 59 9.47 12.16 8.70
CA THR A 59 8.47 12.05 9.78
C THR A 59 8.69 10.76 10.56
N THR A 60 7.98 10.60 11.67
CA THR A 60 8.00 9.34 12.43
C THR A 60 7.30 8.19 11.72
N MET A 61 6.48 8.50 10.72
CA MET A 61 5.86 7.51 9.82
C MET A 61 6.79 7.10 8.68
N GLY A 62 7.96 7.74 8.57
CA GLY A 62 9.02 7.37 7.64
C GLY A 62 9.34 8.45 6.59
N PRO A 63 9.90 8.02 5.44
CA PRO A 63 10.31 8.92 4.36
C PRO A 63 9.16 9.75 3.76
N PRO A 64 9.45 10.92 3.16
CA PRO A 64 8.44 11.95 2.93
C PRO A 64 7.58 11.78 1.66
N LEU A 65 8.05 11.04 0.66
CA LEU A 65 7.51 11.14 -0.71
C LEU A 65 6.04 10.72 -0.81
N SER A 66 5.65 9.66 -0.10
CA SER A 66 4.27 9.18 -0.08
C SER A 66 3.33 10.25 0.50
N PHE A 67 3.71 10.88 1.61
CA PHE A 67 2.91 11.92 2.27
C PHE A 67 2.77 13.17 1.39
N TRP A 68 3.86 13.59 0.74
CA TRP A 68 3.84 14.74 -0.18
C TRP A 68 2.92 14.49 -1.38
N LEU A 69 3.03 13.31 -2.01
CA LEU A 69 2.19 12.96 -3.15
C LEU A 69 0.72 12.78 -2.75
N ALA A 70 0.45 12.22 -1.56
CA ALA A 70 -0.91 12.12 -1.02
C ALA A 70 -1.55 13.50 -0.88
N ASP A 71 -0.86 14.47 -0.27
CA ASP A 71 -1.40 15.83 -0.10
C ASP A 71 -1.58 16.56 -1.43
N VAL A 72 -0.63 16.42 -2.37
CA VAL A 72 -0.76 16.98 -3.72
C VAL A 72 -2.00 16.41 -4.43
N ALA A 73 -2.18 15.09 -4.41
CA ALA A 73 -3.32 14.44 -5.04
C ALA A 73 -4.65 14.82 -4.39
N PHE A 74 -4.68 14.91 -3.06
CA PHE A 74 -5.85 15.37 -2.31
C PHE A 74 -6.25 16.81 -2.68
N ARG A 75 -5.27 17.72 -2.78
CA ARG A 75 -5.51 19.12 -3.18
C ARG A 75 -5.88 19.28 -4.65
N ALA A 76 -5.31 18.47 -5.54
CA ALA A 76 -5.56 18.55 -6.98
C ALA A 76 -7.04 18.37 -7.36
N VAL A 77 -7.81 17.65 -6.55
CA VAL A 77 -9.26 17.44 -6.75
C VAL A 77 -10.13 18.25 -5.79
N GLY A 78 -9.59 19.29 -5.15
CA GLY A 78 -10.36 20.20 -4.28
C GLY A 78 -10.61 19.67 -2.87
N GLY A 79 -9.74 18.82 -2.32
CA GLY A 79 -9.90 18.28 -0.96
C GLY A 79 -10.84 17.08 -0.88
N TYR A 80 -10.81 16.22 -1.89
CA TYR A 80 -11.59 14.99 -1.96
C TYR A 80 -10.65 13.79 -1.82
N ALA A 81 -11.03 12.83 -0.98
CA ALA A 81 -10.33 11.55 -0.83
C ALA A 81 -10.16 10.82 -2.18
N PHE A 82 -11.06 11.09 -3.13
CA PHE A 82 -10.99 10.62 -4.52
C PHE A 82 -9.62 10.80 -5.16
N GLY A 83 -8.93 11.92 -4.92
CA GLY A 83 -7.62 12.18 -5.52
C GLY A 83 -6.56 11.18 -5.06
N VAL A 84 -6.62 10.79 -3.79
CA VAL A 84 -5.71 9.81 -3.19
C VAL A 84 -6.02 8.40 -3.70
N TYR A 85 -7.31 8.05 -3.86
CA TYR A 85 -7.69 6.79 -4.49
C TYR A 85 -7.22 6.70 -5.94
N LEU A 86 -7.37 7.78 -6.71
CA LEU A 86 -6.87 7.86 -8.08
C LEU A 86 -5.35 7.69 -8.13
N LEU A 87 -4.61 8.33 -7.23
CA LEU A 87 -3.15 8.17 -7.13
C LEU A 87 -2.76 6.72 -6.80
N ALA A 88 -3.47 6.06 -5.89
CA ALA A 88 -3.26 4.65 -5.58
C ALA A 88 -3.47 3.76 -6.81
N GLN A 89 -4.52 4.02 -7.60
CA GLN A 89 -4.76 3.27 -8.84
C GLN A 89 -3.70 3.55 -9.91
N ILE A 90 -3.20 4.78 -10.02
CA ILE A 90 -2.06 5.09 -10.89
C ILE A 90 -0.83 4.27 -10.47
N CYS A 91 -0.54 4.19 -9.17
CA CYS A 91 0.56 3.37 -8.65
C CYS A 91 0.39 1.89 -9.00
N PHE A 92 -0.82 1.34 -8.84
CA PHE A 92 -1.14 -0.02 -9.23
C PHE A 92 -0.95 -0.27 -10.73
N VAL A 93 -1.44 0.64 -11.58
CA VAL A 93 -1.31 0.53 -13.05
C VAL A 93 0.17 0.58 -13.47
N VAL A 94 0.95 1.50 -12.92
CA VAL A 94 2.40 1.62 -13.19
C VAL A 94 3.15 0.36 -12.74
N MET A 95 2.84 -0.16 -11.56
CA MET A 95 3.40 -1.41 -11.04
C MET A 95 3.12 -2.57 -11.99
N MET A 96 1.87 -2.78 -12.38
CA MET A 96 1.50 -3.87 -13.29
C MET A 96 2.13 -3.70 -14.67
N ALA A 97 2.24 -2.46 -15.19
CA ALA A 97 2.88 -2.19 -16.47
C ALA A 97 4.38 -2.49 -16.44
N ALA A 98 5.07 -2.13 -15.35
CA ALA A 98 6.47 -2.46 -15.12
C ALA A 98 6.69 -3.97 -15.01
N LEU A 99 5.86 -4.66 -14.20
CA LEU A 99 5.88 -6.11 -14.05
C LEU A 99 5.64 -6.82 -15.39
N PHE A 100 4.64 -6.39 -16.16
CA PHE A 100 4.35 -6.99 -17.46
C PHE A 100 5.48 -6.74 -18.46
N THR A 101 6.08 -5.55 -18.45
CA THR A 101 7.24 -5.26 -19.30
C THR A 101 8.44 -6.14 -18.94
N LEU A 102 8.70 -6.34 -17.65
CA LEU A 102 9.74 -7.23 -17.14
C LEU A 102 9.45 -8.69 -17.51
N ALA A 103 8.23 -9.17 -17.28
CA ALA A 103 7.80 -10.52 -17.63
C ALA A 103 7.93 -10.76 -19.14
N ARG A 104 7.57 -9.79 -19.96
CA ARG A 104 7.72 -9.87 -21.42
C ARG A 104 9.17 -10.00 -21.87
N ALA A 105 10.09 -9.30 -21.21
CA ALA A 105 11.52 -9.39 -21.48
C ALA A 105 12.09 -10.75 -21.08
N LEU A 106 11.57 -11.35 -20.00
CA LEU A 106 12.10 -12.60 -19.43
C LEU A 106 11.52 -13.87 -20.05
N VAL A 107 10.20 -13.92 -20.26
CA VAL A 107 9.45 -15.13 -20.68
C VAL A 107 8.63 -14.94 -21.96
N GLY A 108 8.69 -13.77 -22.59
CA GLY A 108 7.94 -13.44 -23.81
C GLY A 108 6.51 -12.95 -23.56
N ALA A 109 5.84 -12.51 -24.63
CA ALA A 109 4.56 -11.80 -24.53
C ALA A 109 3.41 -12.64 -23.98
N GLN A 110 3.27 -13.88 -24.44
CA GLN A 110 2.13 -14.73 -24.09
C GLN A 110 2.23 -15.21 -22.64
N GLN A 111 3.39 -15.73 -22.24
CA GLN A 111 3.63 -16.12 -20.84
C GLN A 111 3.71 -14.92 -19.89
N GLY A 112 4.16 -13.76 -20.37
CA GLY A 112 4.15 -12.53 -19.59
C GLY A 112 2.74 -12.08 -19.19
N VAL A 113 1.73 -12.29 -20.05
CA VAL A 113 0.33 -11.99 -19.67
C VAL A 113 -0.14 -12.96 -18.61
N LEU A 114 0.19 -14.26 -18.72
CA LEU A 114 -0.15 -15.22 -17.68
C LEU A 114 0.45 -14.83 -16.33
N ALA A 115 1.71 -14.40 -16.32
CA ALA A 115 2.38 -13.92 -15.10
C ALA A 115 1.63 -12.74 -14.49
N ALA A 116 1.24 -11.76 -15.32
CA ALA A 116 0.44 -10.62 -14.87
C ALA A 116 -0.94 -11.04 -14.32
N LEU A 117 -1.67 -11.92 -15.03
CA LEU A 117 -2.99 -12.40 -14.59
C LEU A 117 -2.91 -13.20 -13.28
N LEU A 118 -1.84 -13.99 -13.09
CA LEU A 118 -1.58 -14.67 -11.82
C LEU A 118 -1.28 -13.65 -10.71
N THR A 119 -0.44 -12.65 -10.96
CA THR A 119 -0.19 -11.60 -9.96
C THR A 119 -1.48 -10.85 -9.59
N LEU A 120 -2.37 -10.59 -10.54
CA LEU A 120 -3.68 -10.00 -10.24
C LEU A 120 -4.51 -10.86 -9.29
N ALA A 121 -4.35 -12.18 -9.30
CA ALA A 121 -5.07 -13.13 -8.43
C ALA A 121 -4.58 -13.16 -6.97
N ILE A 122 -3.62 -12.30 -6.61
CA ILE A 122 -3.10 -12.17 -5.25
C ILE A 122 -3.86 -11.05 -4.54
N ALA A 123 -4.43 -11.37 -3.36
CA ALA A 123 -5.29 -10.47 -2.61
C ALA A 123 -4.58 -9.20 -2.12
N ALA A 124 -3.26 -9.23 -1.92
CA ALA A 124 -2.45 -8.05 -1.56
C ALA A 124 -2.57 -6.88 -2.58
N PHE A 125 -2.95 -7.16 -3.83
CA PHE A 125 -3.15 -6.13 -4.86
C PHE A 125 -4.61 -5.68 -5.02
N SER A 126 -5.47 -6.00 -4.03
CA SER A 126 -6.89 -5.65 -4.01
C SER A 126 -7.17 -4.50 -3.02
N TYR A 127 -8.05 -4.69 -2.02
CA TYR A 127 -8.42 -3.66 -1.04
C TYR A 127 -7.24 -3.05 -0.26
N PRO A 128 -6.14 -3.77 0.08
CA PRO A 128 -4.99 -3.13 0.75
C PRO A 128 -4.26 -2.13 -0.14
N GLY A 129 -4.57 -2.07 -1.45
CA GLY A 129 -4.09 -1.03 -2.35
C GLY A 129 -4.85 0.29 -2.22
N LEU A 130 -5.96 0.36 -1.49
CA LEU A 130 -6.74 1.59 -1.28
C LEU A 130 -6.12 2.50 -0.21
N GLU A 131 -5.36 1.91 0.70
CA GLU A 131 -4.65 2.62 1.76
C GLU A 131 -3.36 3.21 1.18
N PHE A 132 -3.49 4.37 0.54
CA PHE A 132 -2.33 5.04 -0.04
C PHE A 132 -1.36 5.49 1.06
N GLY A 133 -0.15 4.97 1.01
CA GLY A 133 0.92 5.24 1.95
C GLY A 133 2.27 4.77 1.39
N PRO A 134 3.32 4.71 2.23
CA PRO A 134 4.64 4.23 1.86
C PRO A 134 4.62 2.91 1.08
N ASP A 135 3.88 1.91 1.56
CA ASP A 135 3.83 0.58 0.95
C ASP A 135 3.16 0.59 -0.43
N THR A 136 2.10 1.37 -0.61
CA THR A 136 1.39 1.48 -1.89
C THR A 136 2.25 2.19 -2.94
N LEU A 137 2.99 3.23 -2.56
CA LEU A 137 3.92 3.93 -3.46
C LEU A 137 5.20 3.11 -3.73
N ALA A 138 5.65 2.30 -2.77
CA ALA A 138 6.82 1.45 -2.95
C ALA A 138 6.62 0.40 -4.05
N ARG A 139 5.40 -0.15 -4.20
CA ARG A 139 5.08 -1.19 -5.21
C ARG A 139 5.51 -0.83 -6.64
N PRO A 140 5.06 0.28 -7.27
CA PRO A 140 5.50 0.64 -8.61
C PRO A 140 6.99 0.94 -8.70
N LEU A 141 7.56 1.64 -7.72
CA LEU A 141 8.98 1.96 -7.72
C LEU A 141 9.86 0.70 -7.61
N TRP A 142 9.43 -0.29 -6.82
CA TRP A 142 10.09 -1.59 -6.71
C TRP A 142 10.02 -2.37 -8.02
N ALA A 143 8.84 -2.41 -8.65
CA ALA A 143 8.66 -3.09 -9.94
C ALA A 143 9.49 -2.45 -11.06
N LEU A 144 9.52 -1.12 -11.11
CA LEU A 144 10.36 -0.37 -12.04
C LEU A 144 11.85 -0.60 -11.79
N THR A 145 12.27 -0.59 -10.52
CA THR A 145 13.67 -0.88 -10.14
C THR A 145 14.08 -2.28 -10.60
N LEU A 146 13.24 -3.29 -10.41
CA LEU A 146 13.52 -4.65 -10.90
C LEU A 146 13.56 -4.71 -12.43
N LEU A 147 12.66 -3.99 -13.11
CA LEU A 147 12.67 -3.88 -14.57
C LEU A 147 13.98 -3.27 -15.09
N HIS A 148 14.39 -2.13 -14.56
CA HIS A 148 15.61 -1.45 -15.00
C HIS A 148 16.87 -2.18 -14.55
N ALA A 149 16.86 -2.85 -13.40
CA ALA A 149 17.93 -3.75 -12.99
C ALA A 149 18.12 -4.90 -13.99
N TRP A 150 17.02 -5.49 -14.48
CA TRP A 150 17.10 -6.50 -15.55
C TRP A 150 17.63 -5.91 -16.86
N ARG A 151 17.19 -4.72 -17.26
CA ARG A 151 17.72 -4.05 -18.46
C ARG A 151 19.23 -3.79 -18.37
N VAL A 152 19.71 -3.39 -17.19
CA VAL A 152 21.13 -3.15 -16.93
C VAL A 152 21.93 -4.47 -16.91
N ILE A 153 21.50 -5.46 -16.11
CA ILE A 153 22.28 -6.66 -15.83
C ILE A 153 22.07 -7.75 -16.90
N GLY A 154 20.81 -8.00 -17.26
CA GLY A 154 20.39 -9.02 -18.21
C GLY A 154 20.63 -8.58 -19.65
N GLU A 155 20.05 -7.45 -20.04
CA GLU A 155 20.05 -6.95 -21.43
C GLU A 155 21.27 -6.06 -21.75
N ARG A 156 22.10 -5.70 -20.75
CA ARG A 156 23.30 -4.85 -20.89
C ARG A 156 23.00 -3.45 -21.47
N GLN A 157 21.80 -2.93 -21.25
CA GLN A 157 21.40 -1.60 -21.68
C GLN A 157 21.91 -0.54 -20.71
N ARG A 158 23.00 0.16 -21.08
CA ARG A 158 23.60 1.19 -20.23
C ARG A 158 22.68 2.38 -19.95
N GLY A 159 21.83 2.76 -20.90
CA GLY A 159 20.89 3.87 -20.72
C GLY A 159 19.88 3.66 -19.58
N ALA A 160 19.65 2.40 -19.17
CA ALA A 160 18.75 2.09 -18.06
C ALA A 160 19.35 2.43 -16.68
N TRP A 161 20.65 2.69 -16.56
CA TRP A 161 21.29 3.08 -15.29
C TRP A 161 20.71 4.36 -14.71
N PHE A 162 20.38 5.33 -15.56
CA PHE A 162 19.82 6.61 -15.11
C PHE A 162 18.41 6.46 -14.56
N ALA A 163 17.55 5.66 -15.20
CA ALA A 163 16.23 5.35 -14.68
C ALA A 163 16.33 4.55 -13.36
N LEU A 164 17.20 3.54 -13.33
CA LEU A 164 17.45 2.72 -12.15
C LEU A 164 17.88 3.55 -10.94
N SER A 165 18.80 4.51 -11.12
CA SER A 165 19.28 5.35 -10.03
C SER A 165 18.24 6.33 -9.51
N ILE A 166 17.41 6.91 -10.40
CA ILE A 166 16.28 7.76 -10.00
C ILE A 166 15.27 6.93 -9.17
N GLU A 167 14.90 5.75 -9.65
CA GLU A 167 13.91 4.88 -8.99
C GLU A 167 14.39 4.44 -7.61
N ILE A 168 15.67 4.06 -7.48
CA ILE A 168 16.27 3.75 -6.17
C ILE A 168 16.27 5.01 -5.28
N GLY A 169 16.66 6.17 -5.78
CA GLY A 169 16.62 7.43 -5.02
C GLY A 169 15.21 7.76 -4.51
N LEU A 170 14.19 7.60 -5.35
CA LEU A 170 12.78 7.78 -4.97
C LEU A 170 12.31 6.71 -3.97
N LEU A 171 12.79 5.47 -4.06
CA LEU A 171 12.51 4.44 -3.05
C LEU A 171 13.06 4.83 -1.67
N PHE A 172 14.26 5.40 -1.60
CA PHE A 172 14.82 5.91 -0.34
C PHE A 172 13.97 7.02 0.27
N LEU A 173 13.32 7.84 -0.57
CA LEU A 173 12.35 8.84 -0.13
C LEU A 173 10.94 8.28 0.12
N THR A 174 10.70 6.99 -0.11
CA THR A 174 9.38 6.35 0.02
C THR A 174 9.30 5.37 1.19
N THR A 175 10.28 4.50 1.36
CA THR A 175 10.21 3.39 2.32
C THR A 175 11.55 3.11 2.99
N VAL A 176 11.49 2.71 4.27
CA VAL A 176 12.65 2.25 5.04
C VAL A 176 13.24 0.94 4.50
N MET A 177 12.52 0.23 3.61
CA MET A 177 12.97 -1.01 2.98
C MET A 177 13.80 -0.81 1.71
N ALA A 178 13.98 0.43 1.24
CA ALA A 178 14.79 0.74 0.06
C ALA A 178 16.25 0.23 0.15
N PRO A 179 16.97 0.34 1.28
CA PRO A 179 18.31 -0.22 1.43
C PRO A 179 18.33 -1.74 1.24
N VAL A 180 17.26 -2.44 1.64
CA VAL A 180 17.16 -3.90 1.50
C VAL A 180 17.07 -4.29 0.03
N LEU A 181 16.26 -3.60 -0.79
CA LEU A 181 16.25 -3.84 -2.24
C LEU A 181 17.62 -3.59 -2.86
N LEU A 182 18.25 -2.46 -2.52
CA LEU A 182 19.57 -2.12 -3.04
C LEU A 182 20.59 -3.21 -2.69
N LEU A 183 20.58 -3.71 -1.45
CA LEU A 183 21.42 -4.82 -1.02
C LEU A 183 21.13 -6.09 -1.84
N LEU A 184 19.86 -6.45 -2.03
CA LEU A 184 19.48 -7.63 -2.83
C LEU A 184 19.97 -7.50 -4.29
N LEU A 185 19.85 -6.31 -4.89
CA LEU A 185 20.37 -6.02 -6.23
C LEU A 185 21.89 -6.15 -6.29
N LEU A 186 22.61 -5.62 -5.30
CA LEU A 186 24.07 -5.73 -5.22
C LEU A 186 24.52 -7.18 -5.03
N LEU A 187 23.87 -7.93 -4.14
CA LEU A 187 24.17 -9.35 -3.93
C LEU A 187 23.96 -10.16 -5.20
N PHE A 188 22.83 -9.95 -5.90
CA PHE A 188 22.57 -10.60 -7.18
C PHE A 188 23.60 -10.21 -8.25
N ALA A 189 23.95 -8.92 -8.33
CA ALA A 189 24.93 -8.43 -9.29
C ALA A 189 26.32 -9.01 -9.03
N LEU A 190 26.75 -9.09 -7.76
CA LEU A 190 28.03 -9.67 -7.37
C LEU A 190 28.07 -11.19 -7.59
N ALA A 191 26.96 -11.89 -7.36
CA ALA A 191 26.86 -13.34 -7.58
C ALA A 191 26.94 -13.72 -9.06
N THR A 192 26.54 -12.84 -9.98
CA THR A 192 26.41 -13.16 -11.41
C THR A 192 27.54 -12.55 -12.24
N ALA A 193 28.01 -13.28 -13.26
CA ALA A 193 29.10 -12.80 -14.12
C ALA A 193 28.71 -11.51 -14.88
N ARG A 194 27.45 -11.43 -15.37
CA ARG A 194 26.95 -10.22 -16.05
C ARG A 194 26.78 -9.05 -15.09
N GLY A 195 26.34 -9.30 -13.85
CA GLY A 195 26.24 -8.25 -12.83
C GLY A 195 27.60 -7.69 -12.44
N ARG A 196 28.61 -8.54 -12.20
CA ARG A 196 29.98 -8.09 -11.95
C ARG A 196 30.56 -7.29 -13.10
N ALA A 197 30.23 -7.65 -14.35
CA ALA A 197 30.64 -6.87 -15.51
C ALA A 197 29.94 -5.49 -15.56
N ALA A 198 28.66 -5.42 -15.22
CA ALA A 198 27.92 -4.16 -15.14
C ALA A 198 28.46 -3.24 -14.02
N LEU A 199 28.83 -3.81 -12.86
CA LEU A 199 29.40 -3.05 -11.74
C LEU A 199 30.83 -2.52 -11.99
N ARG A 200 31.55 -3.06 -12.98
CA ARG A 200 32.90 -2.60 -13.35
C ARG A 200 32.91 -1.38 -14.26
N SER A 201 31.76 -0.94 -14.77
CA SER A 201 31.71 0.29 -15.56
C SER A 201 31.74 1.53 -14.66
N ILE A 202 31.81 2.72 -15.27
CA ILE A 202 31.70 3.99 -14.54
C ILE A 202 30.23 4.34 -14.20
N ASP A 203 29.27 3.70 -14.88
CA ASP A 203 27.84 4.00 -14.74
C ASP A 203 27.30 3.84 -13.30
N PRO A 204 27.69 2.81 -12.51
CA PRO A 204 27.32 2.70 -11.11
C PRO A 204 27.75 3.90 -10.25
N LEU A 205 28.88 4.56 -10.56
CA LEU A 205 29.34 5.74 -9.82
C LEU A 205 28.41 6.94 -10.09
N PHE A 206 28.04 7.16 -11.35
CA PHE A 206 27.03 8.16 -11.69
C PHE A 206 25.66 7.82 -11.10
N GLY A 207 25.29 6.53 -11.11
CA GLY A 207 24.07 6.06 -10.47
C GLY A 207 24.05 6.35 -8.96
N LEU A 208 25.16 6.09 -8.27
CA LEU A 208 25.31 6.39 -6.85
C LEU A 208 25.22 7.89 -6.58
N LEU A 209 25.82 8.73 -7.44
CA LEU A 209 25.70 10.18 -7.32
C LEU A 209 24.24 10.63 -7.44
N VAL A 210 23.48 10.10 -8.41
CA VAL A 210 22.05 10.44 -8.57
C VAL A 210 21.23 9.99 -7.36
N ILE A 211 21.45 8.76 -6.87
CA ILE A 211 20.78 8.25 -5.65
C ILE A 211 21.11 9.15 -4.47
N ALA A 212 22.38 9.51 -4.29
CA ALA A 212 22.82 10.39 -3.22
C ALA A 212 22.12 11.74 -3.31
N VAL A 213 22.13 12.41 -4.46
CA VAL A 213 21.47 13.73 -4.63
C VAL A 213 19.98 13.68 -4.27
N ILE A 214 19.26 12.64 -4.68
CA ILE A 214 17.82 12.52 -4.41
C ILE A 214 17.57 12.20 -2.92
N ALA A 215 18.31 11.26 -2.35
CA ALA A 215 18.11 10.80 -0.98
C ALA A 215 18.72 11.74 0.08
N LEU A 216 19.69 12.58 -0.29
CA LEU A 216 20.49 13.40 0.62
C LEU A 216 19.64 14.26 1.57
N PRO A 217 18.58 14.97 1.15
CA PRO A 217 17.79 15.79 2.07
C PRO A 217 17.20 14.96 3.21
N TYR A 218 16.68 13.78 2.90
CA TYR A 218 16.13 12.86 3.90
C TYR A 218 17.22 12.26 4.79
N MET A 219 18.38 11.89 4.21
CA MET A 219 19.50 11.36 4.98
C MET A 219 20.07 12.38 5.96
N ILE A 220 20.15 13.66 5.57
CA ILE A 220 20.56 14.75 6.47
C ILE A 220 19.54 14.92 7.59
N TRP A 221 18.24 14.88 7.28
CA TRP A 221 17.19 14.95 8.28
C TRP A 221 17.33 13.80 9.28
N LEU A 222 17.49 12.56 8.81
CA LEU A 222 17.61 11.36 9.63
C LEU A 222 18.83 11.43 10.57
N ALA A 223 19.95 11.99 10.10
CA ALA A 223 21.15 12.18 10.92
C ALA A 223 20.99 13.26 12.00
N ARG A 224 20.11 14.25 11.78
CA ARG A 224 19.93 15.40 12.69
C ARG A 224 18.75 15.25 13.65
N SER A 225 17.74 14.48 13.28
CA SER A 225 16.49 14.33 14.04
C SER A 225 16.68 13.55 15.34
N GLY A 226 17.80 12.84 15.51
CA GLY A 226 18.01 11.92 16.64
C GLY A 226 17.06 10.72 16.61
N THR A 227 16.35 10.49 15.49
CA THR A 227 15.50 9.30 15.33
C THR A 227 16.37 8.06 15.41
N ALA A 228 16.11 7.21 16.40
CA ALA A 228 16.78 5.93 16.51
C ALA A 228 16.53 5.13 15.24
N PHE A 229 17.60 4.56 14.66
CA PHE A 229 17.44 3.55 13.62
C PHE A 229 16.64 2.38 14.17
N PRO A 230 15.85 1.68 13.35
CA PRO A 230 15.22 0.43 13.78
C PRO A 230 16.30 -0.50 14.35
N HIS A 231 16.12 -0.90 15.60
CA HIS A 231 17.04 -1.81 16.28
C HIS A 231 16.34 -3.16 16.44
N PRO A 232 17.09 -4.27 16.30
CA PRO A 232 16.49 -5.57 16.46
C PRO A 232 15.99 -5.74 17.90
N THR A 233 14.73 -6.11 18.05
CA THR A 233 14.09 -6.42 19.32
C THR A 233 14.37 -7.87 19.68
N PHE A 234 14.90 -8.09 20.88
CA PHE A 234 15.14 -9.43 21.40
C PHE A 234 13.84 -10.02 21.95
N THR A 235 13.17 -10.86 21.16
CA THR A 235 12.02 -11.66 21.60
C THR A 235 12.42 -13.11 21.84
N SER A 236 11.63 -13.86 22.61
CA SER A 236 11.84 -15.30 22.74
C SER A 236 11.77 -15.98 21.36
N VAL A 237 12.56 -17.05 21.17
CA VAL A 237 12.58 -17.81 19.90
C VAL A 237 11.19 -18.34 19.54
N GLY A 238 10.40 -18.76 20.54
CA GLY A 238 9.03 -19.22 20.34
C GLY A 238 8.10 -18.13 19.80
N THR A 239 8.14 -16.94 20.40
CA THR A 239 7.34 -15.78 19.94
C THR A 239 7.75 -15.36 18.53
N TYR A 240 9.06 -15.29 18.27
CA TYR A 240 9.60 -14.95 16.95
C TYR A 240 9.13 -15.93 15.87
N ALA A 241 9.22 -17.23 16.14
CA ALA A 241 8.79 -18.28 15.21
C ALA A 241 7.27 -18.23 14.96
N GLN A 242 6.47 -18.01 16.01
CA GLN A 242 5.01 -17.88 15.89
C GLN A 242 4.61 -16.65 15.06
N GLN A 243 5.23 -15.49 15.31
CA GLN A 243 4.96 -14.26 14.55
C GLN A 243 5.40 -14.41 13.09
N SER A 244 6.60 -14.94 12.84
CA SER A 244 7.08 -15.23 11.48
C SER A 244 6.14 -16.19 10.75
N GLY A 245 5.68 -17.24 11.42
CA GLY A 245 4.74 -18.22 10.89
C GLY A 245 3.37 -17.60 10.56
N LYS A 246 2.86 -16.71 11.42
CA LYS A 246 1.62 -15.96 11.17
C LYS A 246 1.74 -15.08 9.93
N LEU A 247 2.83 -14.32 9.82
CA LEU A 247 3.08 -13.43 8.67
C LEU A 247 3.27 -14.21 7.37
N PHE A 248 4.02 -15.31 7.40
CA PHE A 248 4.18 -16.19 6.24
C PHE A 248 2.84 -16.83 5.85
N GLY A 249 2.04 -17.25 6.84
CA GLY A 249 0.67 -17.72 6.63
C GLY A 249 -0.23 -16.68 5.98
N ALA A 250 -0.12 -15.41 6.37
CA ALA A 250 -0.85 -14.30 5.74
C ALA A 250 -0.43 -14.10 4.27
N LEU A 251 0.87 -14.16 3.96
CA LEU A 251 1.35 -14.11 2.56
C LEU A 251 0.82 -15.29 1.73
N LEU A 252 0.80 -16.50 2.29
CA LEU A 252 0.23 -17.68 1.62
C LEU A 252 -1.28 -17.53 1.40
N LEU A 253 -2.01 -17.04 2.41
CA LEU A 253 -3.44 -16.74 2.32
C LEU A 253 -3.71 -15.73 1.19
N SER A 254 -2.91 -14.67 1.13
CA SER A 254 -2.97 -13.64 0.11
C SER A 254 -2.71 -14.20 -1.31
N ALA A 255 -1.84 -15.21 -1.42
CA ALA A 255 -1.51 -15.89 -2.68
C ALA A 255 -2.40 -17.11 -3.00
N LEU A 256 -3.45 -17.40 -2.23
CA LEU A 256 -4.30 -18.60 -2.42
C LEU A 256 -4.92 -18.69 -3.81
N GLY A 257 -5.31 -17.57 -4.41
CA GLY A 257 -5.84 -17.54 -5.78
C GLY A 257 -4.85 -18.11 -6.80
N VAL A 258 -3.57 -17.78 -6.66
CA VAL A 258 -2.49 -18.33 -7.49
C VAL A 258 -2.28 -19.82 -7.23
N VAL A 259 -2.23 -20.22 -5.95
CA VAL A 259 -2.07 -21.63 -5.57
C VAL A 259 -3.22 -22.48 -6.13
N ALA A 260 -4.46 -22.02 -6.00
CA ALA A 260 -5.64 -22.69 -6.54
C ALA A 260 -5.57 -22.84 -8.07
N LEU A 261 -5.13 -21.80 -8.79
CA LEU A 261 -4.93 -21.86 -10.24
C LEU A 261 -3.85 -22.85 -10.64
N ILE A 262 -2.72 -22.89 -9.92
CA ILE A 262 -1.63 -23.85 -10.17
C ILE A 262 -2.13 -25.27 -9.93
N VAL A 263 -2.76 -25.54 -8.78
CA VAL A 263 -3.28 -26.86 -8.41
C VAL A 263 -4.34 -27.34 -9.39
N ALA A 264 -5.28 -26.48 -9.78
CA ALA A 264 -6.32 -26.80 -10.76
C ALA A 264 -5.76 -27.08 -12.17
N ASN A 265 -4.55 -26.59 -12.48
CA ASN A 265 -3.87 -26.85 -13.74
C ASN A 265 -2.95 -28.10 -13.72
N THR A 266 -2.87 -28.82 -12.59
CA THR A 266 -2.07 -30.05 -12.50
C THR A 266 -2.73 -31.23 -13.22
N ARG A 267 -1.91 -32.19 -13.70
CA ARG A 267 -2.37 -33.39 -14.40
C ARG A 267 -3.15 -34.37 -13.52
N VAL A 268 -2.99 -34.29 -12.19
CA VAL A 268 -3.55 -35.24 -11.23
C VAL A 268 -5.07 -35.32 -11.31
N PHE A 269 -5.72 -34.22 -11.66
CA PHE A 269 -7.17 -34.18 -11.71
C PHE A 269 -7.73 -34.58 -13.08
N GLU A 270 -6.93 -34.74 -14.14
CA GLU A 270 -7.42 -35.09 -15.48
C GLU A 270 -8.29 -36.35 -15.42
N PRO A 271 -9.52 -36.33 -15.97
CA PRO A 271 -10.30 -37.55 -16.09
C PRO A 271 -9.47 -38.55 -16.91
N LYS A 272 -9.34 -39.77 -16.39
CA LYS A 272 -8.65 -40.92 -17.03
C LYS A 272 -9.33 -41.39 -18.33
N ALA A 273 -10.06 -40.52 -19.02
CA ALA A 273 -10.77 -40.81 -20.25
C ALA A 273 -9.73 -40.91 -21.39
N GLU A 274 -9.25 -42.12 -21.58
CA GLU A 274 -8.23 -42.57 -22.55
C GLU A 274 -8.57 -42.23 -24.02
N ASN A 275 -9.80 -41.77 -24.31
CA ASN A 275 -10.28 -41.40 -25.65
C ASN A 275 -10.40 -39.88 -25.92
N TRP A 276 -10.10 -39.02 -24.95
CA TRP A 276 -10.15 -37.56 -25.10
C TRP A 276 -8.81 -36.93 -24.72
N ARG A 277 -7.75 -37.32 -25.43
CA ARG A 277 -6.53 -36.49 -25.52
C ARG A 277 -6.89 -35.21 -26.27
N GLU A 278 -7.66 -34.34 -25.63
CA GLU A 278 -7.82 -32.96 -26.06
C GLU A 278 -6.43 -32.33 -25.98
N ASP A 279 -5.90 -31.87 -27.11
CA ASP A 279 -4.68 -31.07 -27.16
C ASP A 279 -4.94 -29.76 -26.39
N ALA A 280 -4.74 -29.81 -25.06
CA ALA A 280 -4.88 -28.66 -24.20
C ALA A 280 -4.00 -27.54 -24.78
N PRO A 281 -4.57 -26.36 -25.11
CA PRO A 281 -3.82 -25.35 -25.82
C PRO A 281 -2.64 -24.90 -24.96
N ALA A 282 -1.46 -25.17 -25.47
CA ALA A 282 -0.20 -24.82 -24.84
C ALA A 282 0.19 -23.39 -25.20
N ILE A 283 0.69 -22.65 -24.23
CA ILE A 283 1.38 -21.39 -24.48
C ILE A 283 2.87 -21.70 -24.46
N PHE A 284 3.44 -21.73 -25.66
CA PHE A 284 4.86 -21.98 -25.89
C PHE A 284 5.65 -20.68 -25.71
N ARG A 285 6.80 -20.77 -25.04
CA ARG A 285 7.85 -19.76 -25.13
C ARG A 285 9.12 -20.37 -25.74
N PRO A 286 9.88 -19.59 -26.52
CA PRO A 286 11.27 -19.92 -26.80
C PRO A 286 12.09 -20.04 -25.49
N PRO A 287 13.23 -20.74 -25.52
CA PRO A 287 14.11 -20.88 -24.36
C PRO A 287 14.47 -19.51 -23.74
N VAL A 288 14.40 -19.42 -22.42
CA VAL A 288 14.70 -18.19 -21.67
C VAL A 288 16.20 -17.95 -21.57
N ASP A 289 16.60 -16.70 -21.39
CA ASP A 289 17.99 -16.37 -21.05
C ASP A 289 18.41 -17.15 -19.77
N PRO A 290 19.60 -17.79 -19.73
CA PRO A 290 20.07 -18.50 -18.56
C PRO A 290 20.06 -17.68 -17.26
N LEU A 291 20.15 -16.35 -17.35
CA LEU A 291 20.09 -15.44 -16.21
C LEU A 291 18.64 -15.12 -15.76
N ALA A 292 17.64 -15.29 -16.63
CA ALA A 292 16.26 -14.94 -16.34
C ALA A 292 15.69 -15.77 -15.17
N ARG A 293 15.96 -17.08 -15.18
CA ARG A 293 15.51 -17.99 -14.11
C ARG A 293 16.11 -17.64 -12.74
N PRO A 294 17.44 -17.51 -12.55
CA PRO A 294 17.99 -17.15 -11.26
C PRO A 294 17.57 -15.75 -10.82
N PHE A 295 17.38 -14.79 -11.74
CA PHE A 295 16.85 -13.46 -11.40
C PHE A 295 15.47 -13.56 -10.75
N VAL A 296 14.51 -14.21 -11.42
CA VAL A 296 13.14 -14.33 -10.89
C VAL A 296 13.05 -15.22 -9.66
N VAL A 297 13.83 -16.31 -9.60
CA VAL A 297 13.86 -17.15 -8.38
C VAL A 297 14.39 -16.35 -7.20
N PHE A 298 15.49 -15.61 -7.38
CA PHE A 298 16.06 -14.80 -6.30
C PHE A 298 15.08 -13.73 -5.82
N PHE A 299 14.56 -12.87 -6.72
CA PHE A 299 13.65 -11.79 -6.34
C PHE A 299 12.20 -12.25 -6.07
N GLY A 300 11.82 -13.45 -6.46
CA GLY A 300 10.51 -14.04 -6.18
C GLY A 300 10.44 -14.85 -4.89
N VAL A 301 11.59 -15.33 -4.38
CA VAL A 301 11.65 -16.16 -3.16
C VAL A 301 12.29 -15.41 -2.00
N VAL A 302 13.37 -14.67 -2.24
CA VAL A 302 14.12 -14.02 -1.15
C VAL A 302 13.31 -12.92 -0.47
N PRO A 303 12.63 -11.98 -1.16
CA PRO A 303 11.87 -10.93 -0.49
C PRO A 303 10.73 -11.44 0.41
N PRO A 304 9.83 -12.35 -0.02
CA PRO A 304 8.82 -12.93 0.88
C PRO A 304 9.42 -13.52 2.15
N LEU A 305 10.47 -14.34 2.03
CA LEU A 305 11.10 -14.98 3.18
C LEU A 305 11.79 -13.95 4.07
N LEU A 306 12.62 -13.09 3.48
CA LEU A 306 13.37 -12.08 4.21
C LEU A 306 12.46 -11.14 4.98
N PHE A 307 11.35 -10.67 4.38
CA PHE A 307 10.46 -9.72 5.03
C PHE A 307 9.68 -10.39 6.17
N THR A 308 9.18 -11.61 5.97
CA THR A 308 8.49 -12.35 7.06
C THR A 308 9.40 -12.65 8.25
N LEU A 309 10.69 -12.93 8.00
CA LEU A 309 11.67 -13.18 9.06
C LEU A 309 12.20 -11.89 9.69
N ALA A 310 12.37 -10.82 8.91
CA ALA A 310 12.84 -9.54 9.43
C ALA A 310 11.78 -8.86 10.31
N SER A 311 10.48 -8.99 9.98
CA SER A 311 9.42 -8.23 10.65
C SER A 311 9.41 -8.41 12.18
N PRO A 312 9.39 -9.64 12.72
CA PRO A 312 9.40 -9.84 14.17
C PRO A 312 10.72 -9.41 14.81
N ALA A 313 11.84 -9.50 14.07
CA ALA A 313 13.13 -9.02 14.55
C ALA A 313 13.13 -7.51 14.78
N PHE A 314 12.27 -6.74 14.10
CA PHE A 314 12.10 -5.30 14.32
C PHE A 314 10.82 -4.96 15.11
N GLY A 315 10.17 -5.96 15.71
CA GLY A 315 8.92 -5.76 16.45
C GLY A 315 7.72 -5.37 15.59
N LEU A 316 7.78 -5.63 14.28
CA LEU A 316 6.68 -5.38 13.35
C LEU A 316 5.68 -6.54 13.38
N ASP A 317 4.39 -6.19 13.41
CA ASP A 317 3.25 -7.11 13.37
C ASP A 317 2.70 -7.35 11.96
N HIS A 318 3.29 -6.68 10.97
CA HIS A 318 2.99 -6.77 9.54
C HIS A 318 4.26 -7.12 8.76
N VAL A 319 4.11 -7.49 7.48
CA VAL A 319 5.24 -7.81 6.60
C VAL A 319 6.03 -6.54 6.27
N ALA A 320 7.31 -6.52 6.62
CA ALA A 320 8.21 -5.41 6.37
C ALA A 320 8.22 -5.01 4.87
N GLY A 321 7.88 -3.75 4.57
CA GLY A 321 7.78 -3.25 3.20
C GLY A 321 6.48 -3.62 2.46
N GLY A 322 5.55 -4.28 3.15
CA GLY A 322 4.22 -4.59 2.66
C GLY A 322 4.12 -5.90 1.85
N GLU A 323 2.96 -6.55 1.94
CA GLU A 323 2.68 -7.80 1.23
C GLU A 323 2.79 -7.66 -0.30
N GLY A 324 2.39 -6.50 -0.83
CA GLY A 324 2.41 -6.23 -2.28
C GLY A 324 3.82 -6.23 -2.87
N VAL A 325 4.82 -5.73 -2.15
CA VAL A 325 6.21 -5.78 -2.59
C VAL A 325 6.75 -7.21 -2.49
N ALA A 326 6.47 -7.89 -1.37
CA ALA A 326 6.89 -9.28 -1.16
C ALA A 326 6.38 -10.20 -2.28
N LEU A 327 5.10 -10.10 -2.62
CA LEU A 327 4.42 -11.01 -3.54
C LEU A 327 4.51 -10.61 -5.03
N LEU A 328 5.16 -9.49 -5.34
CA LEU A 328 5.19 -8.88 -6.67
C LEU A 328 5.58 -9.86 -7.79
N LEU A 329 6.61 -10.68 -7.57
CA LEU A 329 7.13 -11.61 -8.59
C LEU A 329 6.53 -13.02 -8.51
N ILE A 330 5.59 -13.31 -7.60
CA ILE A 330 5.08 -14.68 -7.41
C ILE A 330 4.38 -15.21 -8.67
N GLY A 331 3.59 -14.38 -9.36
CA GLY A 331 2.98 -14.77 -10.63
C GLY A 331 4.00 -15.11 -11.72
N LEU A 332 5.09 -14.33 -11.81
CA LEU A 332 6.17 -14.58 -12.75
C LEU A 332 7.03 -15.80 -12.36
N LEU A 333 7.25 -16.01 -11.07
CA LEU A 333 7.93 -17.18 -10.52
C LEU A 333 7.17 -18.46 -10.89
N ALA A 334 5.85 -18.47 -10.70
CA ALA A 334 5.00 -19.59 -11.09
C ALA A 334 5.12 -19.92 -12.59
N VAL A 335 5.14 -18.90 -13.46
CA VAL A 335 5.30 -19.08 -14.92
C VAL A 335 6.69 -19.59 -15.30
N ILE A 336 7.75 -19.11 -14.65
CA ILE A 336 9.10 -19.60 -14.92
C ILE A 336 9.26 -21.07 -14.48
N MET A 337 8.70 -21.41 -13.32
CA MET A 337 8.71 -22.79 -12.79
C MET A 337 7.81 -23.73 -13.59
N GLY A 338 6.78 -23.21 -14.25
CA GLY A 338 5.89 -23.95 -15.16
C GLY A 338 6.53 -24.41 -16.47
N GLY A 339 7.75 -23.96 -16.77
CA GLY A 339 8.52 -24.41 -17.94
C GLY A 339 8.12 -23.75 -19.26
N ASP A 340 8.64 -24.30 -20.36
CA ASP A 340 8.54 -23.67 -21.69
C ASP A 340 7.17 -23.88 -22.36
N LEU A 341 6.43 -24.90 -21.93
CA LEU A 341 5.09 -25.23 -22.39
C LEU A 341 4.12 -25.23 -21.21
N ILE A 342 3.31 -24.18 -21.12
CA ILE A 342 2.24 -24.10 -20.12
C ILE A 342 0.94 -24.54 -20.80
N TYR A 343 0.45 -25.71 -20.41
CA TYR A 343 -0.83 -26.24 -20.87
C TYR A 343 -1.97 -25.61 -20.09
N LEU A 344 -3.02 -25.15 -20.78
CA LEU A 344 -4.27 -24.69 -20.15
C LEU A 344 -5.29 -25.83 -20.18
N ARG A 345 -5.16 -26.79 -19.26
CA ARG A 345 -5.88 -28.07 -19.28
C ARG A 345 -7.38 -27.93 -18.99
N ARG A 346 -7.80 -26.88 -18.28
CA ARG A 346 -9.19 -26.68 -17.81
C ARG A 346 -9.64 -25.23 -17.86
N GLN A 347 -9.77 -24.69 -19.05
CA GLN A 347 -10.00 -23.25 -19.24
C GLN A 347 -11.22 -22.70 -18.50
N GLN A 348 -12.34 -23.43 -18.49
CA GLN A 348 -13.54 -22.97 -17.78
C GLN A 348 -13.31 -22.90 -16.26
N VAL A 349 -12.70 -23.94 -15.67
CA VAL A 349 -12.38 -23.98 -14.24
C VAL A 349 -11.35 -22.91 -13.87
N LEU A 350 -10.27 -22.78 -14.65
CA LEU A 350 -9.24 -21.76 -14.42
C LEU A 350 -9.83 -20.35 -14.51
N ARG A 351 -10.72 -20.11 -15.48
CA ARG A 351 -11.43 -18.83 -15.61
C ARG A 351 -12.32 -18.58 -14.39
N THR A 352 -13.09 -19.57 -13.95
CA THR A 352 -13.97 -19.44 -12.78
C THR A 352 -13.16 -19.16 -11.52
N ILE A 353 -12.07 -19.90 -11.27
CA ILE A 353 -11.18 -19.67 -10.13
C ILE A 353 -10.60 -18.26 -10.19
N TRP A 354 -10.13 -17.80 -11.34
CA TRP A 354 -9.58 -16.46 -11.50
C TRP A 354 -10.64 -15.37 -11.24
N LEU A 355 -11.85 -15.53 -11.79
CA LEU A 355 -12.96 -14.61 -11.55
C LEU A 355 -13.39 -14.58 -10.08
N VAL A 356 -13.42 -15.74 -9.42
CA VAL A 356 -13.70 -15.85 -7.97
C VAL A 356 -12.59 -15.15 -7.18
N ALA A 357 -11.32 -15.36 -7.52
CA ALA A 357 -10.20 -14.68 -6.86
C ALA A 357 -10.29 -13.14 -7.00
N MET A 358 -10.81 -12.64 -8.13
CA MET A 358 -11.06 -11.20 -8.32
C MET A 358 -12.29 -10.71 -7.53
N ALA A 359 -13.35 -11.52 -7.49
CA ALA A 359 -14.62 -11.15 -6.88
C ALA A 359 -14.57 -11.20 -5.35
N VAL A 360 -13.84 -12.14 -4.75
CA VAL A 360 -13.79 -12.35 -3.30
C VAL A 360 -13.41 -11.07 -2.54
N PRO A 361 -12.32 -10.35 -2.86
CA PRO A 361 -11.99 -9.12 -2.14
C PRO A 361 -13.06 -8.02 -2.29
N VAL A 362 -13.72 -7.93 -3.44
CA VAL A 362 -14.83 -6.98 -3.65
C VAL A 362 -16.02 -7.36 -2.77
N ILE A 363 -16.37 -8.65 -2.72
CA ILE A 363 -17.44 -9.17 -1.86
C ILE A 363 -17.11 -8.92 -0.39
N VAL A 364 -15.86 -9.13 0.04
CA VAL A 364 -15.42 -8.83 1.42
C VAL A 364 -15.63 -7.36 1.74
N VAL A 365 -15.20 -6.42 0.88
CA VAL A 365 -15.40 -4.98 1.12
C VAL A 365 -16.89 -4.61 1.13
N LEU A 366 -17.70 -5.19 0.25
CA LEU A 366 -19.14 -4.98 0.28
C LEU A 366 -19.77 -5.52 1.57
N ALA A 367 -19.33 -6.70 2.04
CA ALA A 367 -19.81 -7.30 3.28
C ALA A 367 -19.38 -6.48 4.51
N THR A 368 -18.14 -5.98 4.56
CA THR A 368 -17.68 -5.14 5.67
C THR A 368 -18.40 -3.80 5.73
N VAL A 369 -18.73 -3.21 4.58
CA VAL A 369 -19.49 -1.94 4.57
C VAL A 369 -20.98 -2.16 4.85
N LEU A 370 -21.60 -3.17 4.23
CA LEU A 370 -23.06 -3.31 4.18
C LEU A 370 -23.63 -4.26 5.23
N VAL A 371 -22.87 -5.28 5.63
CA VAL A 371 -23.35 -6.38 6.47
C VAL A 371 -22.74 -6.33 7.87
N GLN A 372 -21.43 -6.07 8.00
CA GLN A 372 -20.72 -6.05 9.29
C GLN A 372 -21.42 -5.18 10.35
N PRO A 373 -21.93 -3.96 10.06
CA PRO A 373 -22.61 -3.14 11.06
C PRO A 373 -23.85 -3.81 11.69
N TRP A 374 -24.43 -4.83 11.04
CA TRP A 374 -25.62 -5.55 11.54
C TRP A 374 -25.28 -6.78 12.38
N ILE A 375 -24.06 -7.30 12.29
CA ILE A 375 -23.63 -8.57 12.90
C ILE A 375 -22.53 -8.37 13.94
N ASP A 376 -21.81 -7.26 13.88
CA ASP A 376 -20.67 -6.96 14.72
C ASP A 376 -20.76 -5.53 15.26
N THR A 377 -20.26 -5.33 16.47
CA THR A 377 -20.17 -4.03 17.15
C THR A 377 -18.85 -3.32 16.86
N ASP A 378 -17.91 -3.97 16.19
CA ASP A 378 -16.65 -3.37 15.77
C ASP A 378 -16.87 -2.21 14.79
N GLU A 379 -16.21 -1.08 15.07
CA GLU A 379 -16.39 0.12 14.28
C GLU A 379 -15.75 0.01 12.89
N VAL A 380 -16.57 0.18 11.87
CA VAL A 380 -16.11 0.27 10.48
C VAL A 380 -15.51 1.66 10.22
N GLN A 381 -14.17 1.75 10.20
CA GLN A 381 -13.44 3.02 10.09
C GLN A 381 -13.85 3.88 8.89
N THR A 382 -14.24 3.25 7.76
CA THR A 382 -14.64 3.92 6.50
C THR A 382 -16.05 4.49 6.52
N SER A 383 -16.84 4.18 7.55
CA SER A 383 -18.22 4.67 7.74
C SER A 383 -18.31 6.02 8.47
N LEU A 384 -17.18 6.54 8.94
CA LEU A 384 -17.12 7.77 9.73
C LEU A 384 -17.29 9.01 8.83
N PRO A 385 -18.25 9.91 9.10
CA PRO A 385 -18.56 11.03 8.22
C PRO A 385 -17.57 12.20 8.38
N ALA A 386 -16.33 11.99 7.95
CA ALA A 386 -15.20 12.92 8.13
C ALA A 386 -15.53 14.37 7.73
N ARG A 387 -16.24 14.55 6.60
CA ARG A 387 -16.66 15.88 6.13
C ARG A 387 -17.71 16.54 6.99
N ALA A 388 -18.71 15.79 7.43
CA ALA A 388 -19.76 16.33 8.28
C ALA A 388 -19.16 16.76 9.62
N MET A 389 -18.28 15.93 10.19
CA MET A 389 -17.52 16.23 11.39
C MET A 389 -16.65 17.47 11.21
N GLY A 390 -15.79 17.47 10.20
CA GLY A 390 -14.87 18.58 9.93
C GLY A 390 -15.58 19.91 9.70
N LYS A 391 -16.66 19.92 8.91
CA LYS A 391 -17.47 21.13 8.69
C LYS A 391 -18.15 21.60 9.97
N PHE A 392 -18.81 20.70 10.70
CA PHE A 392 -19.51 21.04 11.94
C PHE A 392 -18.57 21.69 12.95
N PHE A 393 -17.42 21.07 13.23
CA PHE A 393 -16.49 21.59 14.23
C PHE A 393 -15.78 22.85 13.77
N ALA A 394 -15.42 22.97 12.49
CA ALA A 394 -14.81 24.19 11.96
C ALA A 394 -15.78 25.39 12.02
N ASP A 395 -17.05 25.18 11.66
CA ASP A 395 -18.07 26.23 11.73
C ASP A 395 -18.36 26.63 13.18
N ASN A 396 -18.47 25.66 14.09
CA ASN A 396 -18.70 25.91 15.53
C ASN A 396 -17.53 26.62 16.21
N TYR A 397 -16.29 26.29 15.84
CA TYR A 397 -15.12 26.98 16.36
C TYR A 397 -15.09 28.43 15.87
N ARG A 398 -15.37 28.65 14.57
CA ARG A 398 -15.45 30.00 13.99
C ARG A 398 -16.52 30.85 14.66
N LEU A 399 -17.70 30.29 14.94
CA LEU A 399 -18.78 31.00 15.63
C LEU A 399 -18.43 31.42 17.07
N ARG A 400 -17.53 30.69 17.74
CA ARG A 400 -17.15 30.96 19.14
C ARG A 400 -15.93 31.86 19.30
N THR A 401 -15.09 31.93 18.27
CA THR A 401 -13.76 32.57 18.37
C THR A 401 -13.51 33.61 17.28
N ASP A 402 -14.42 33.75 16.32
CA ASP A 402 -14.29 34.57 15.11
C ASP A 402 -13.02 34.27 14.29
N ARG A 403 -12.46 33.07 14.47
CA ARG A 403 -11.23 32.62 13.78
C ARG A 403 -11.44 31.28 13.09
N PRO A 404 -10.77 31.03 11.96
CA PRO A 404 -10.76 29.70 11.37
C PRO A 404 -10.10 28.70 12.33
N LEU A 405 -10.59 27.47 12.35
CA LEU A 405 -10.06 26.40 13.19
C LEU A 405 -8.57 26.17 12.87
N PRO A 406 -7.63 26.45 13.80
CA PRO A 406 -6.20 26.39 13.52
C PRO A 406 -5.61 25.00 13.79
N VAL A 407 -6.02 24.36 14.89
CA VAL A 407 -5.48 23.09 15.38
C VAL A 407 -6.60 22.21 15.91
N VAL A 408 -6.49 20.90 15.68
CA VAL A 408 -7.31 19.84 16.28
C VAL A 408 -6.40 18.89 17.05
N ALA A 409 -6.75 18.57 18.29
CA ALA A 409 -6.02 17.67 19.17
C ALA A 409 -6.96 16.62 19.80
N GLY A 410 -6.39 15.59 20.42
CA GLY A 410 -7.13 14.54 21.14
C GLY A 410 -7.04 13.19 20.43
N ASP A 411 -8.16 12.47 20.33
CA ASP A 411 -8.19 11.14 19.70
C ASP A 411 -7.57 11.18 18.28
N PRO A 412 -6.49 10.43 18.00
CA PRO A 412 -5.74 10.52 16.75
C PRO A 412 -6.56 10.31 15.49
N GLN A 413 -7.49 9.34 15.54
CA GLN A 413 -8.31 8.98 14.39
C GLN A 413 -9.34 10.06 14.12
N ILE A 414 -10.09 10.48 15.14
CA ILE A 414 -11.12 11.51 15.02
C ILE A 414 -10.49 12.86 14.67
N ALA A 415 -9.36 13.22 15.29
CA ALA A 415 -8.64 14.45 15.00
C ALA A 415 -8.15 14.49 13.55
N SER A 416 -7.61 13.38 13.03
CA SER A 416 -7.19 13.27 11.63
C SER A 416 -8.37 13.38 10.66
N LEU A 417 -9.52 12.78 10.97
CA LEU A 417 -10.72 12.87 10.14
C LEU A 417 -11.32 14.29 10.13
N ILE A 418 -11.33 14.98 11.27
CA ILE A 418 -11.75 16.39 11.35
C ILE A 418 -10.76 17.27 10.60
N GLY A 419 -9.46 17.05 10.76
CA GLY A 419 -8.41 17.78 10.04
C GLY A 419 -8.52 17.62 8.52
N LEU A 420 -8.91 16.43 8.07
CA LEU A 420 -9.18 16.12 6.67
C LEU A 420 -10.46 16.79 6.17
N GLY A 421 -11.55 16.71 6.94
CA GLY A 421 -12.88 17.14 6.52
C GLY A 421 -13.15 18.64 6.68
N ALA A 422 -12.38 19.33 7.52
CA ALA A 422 -12.56 20.75 7.79
C ALA A 422 -12.04 21.61 6.61
N PRO A 423 -12.81 22.61 6.13
CA PRO A 423 -12.38 23.46 5.01
C PRO A 423 -11.08 24.23 5.26
N SER A 424 -10.81 24.62 6.51
CA SER A 424 -9.57 25.33 6.89
C SER A 424 -8.34 24.42 6.89
N ARG A 425 -8.54 23.08 6.87
CA ARG A 425 -7.53 22.05 7.08
C ARG A 425 -6.67 22.37 8.31
N PRO A 426 -7.22 22.30 9.52
CA PRO A 426 -6.42 22.56 10.72
C PRO A 426 -5.26 21.59 10.81
N ARG A 427 -4.21 22.02 11.50
CA ARG A 427 -3.11 21.11 11.83
C ARG A 427 -3.58 20.13 12.90
N VAL A 428 -3.02 18.92 12.89
CA VAL A 428 -3.41 17.86 13.84
C VAL A 428 -2.29 17.67 14.86
N LEU A 429 -2.65 17.67 16.14
CA LEU A 429 -1.77 17.31 17.24
C LEU A 429 -2.10 15.89 17.69
N PHE A 430 -1.13 14.99 17.50
CA PHE A 430 -1.21 13.58 17.89
C PHE A 430 -0.74 13.43 19.34
N SER A 431 -1.67 13.37 20.29
CA SER A 431 -1.37 13.34 21.73
C SER A 431 -0.73 12.03 22.22
N ASP A 432 -0.90 10.95 21.45
CA ASP A 432 -0.29 9.63 21.64
C ASP A 432 1.19 9.59 21.18
N LEU A 433 1.63 10.61 20.45
CA LEU A 433 2.98 10.75 19.91
C LEU A 433 3.71 11.99 20.49
N PRO A 434 3.86 12.11 21.83
CA PRO A 434 4.52 13.25 22.44
C PRO A 434 5.98 13.37 21.97
N GLY A 435 6.34 14.56 21.48
CA GLY A 435 7.67 14.85 20.91
C GLY A 435 7.87 14.42 19.45
N LYS A 436 6.87 13.80 18.81
CA LYS A 436 6.94 13.30 17.42
C LYS A 436 6.12 14.13 16.42
N THR A 437 5.41 15.15 16.89
CA THR A 437 4.80 16.24 16.09
C THR A 437 5.66 17.52 16.18
N PRO A 438 6.81 17.63 15.48
CA PRO A 438 7.74 18.75 15.67
C PRO A 438 7.17 20.13 15.30
N TRP A 439 6.03 20.19 14.60
CA TRP A 439 5.41 21.44 14.17
C TRP A 439 4.41 22.04 15.18
N ILE A 440 3.87 21.26 16.12
CA ILE A 440 2.90 21.68 17.15
C ILE A 440 3.10 20.88 18.44
N ASP A 441 2.98 21.58 19.56
CA ASP A 441 2.86 21.02 20.91
C ASP A 441 1.55 21.45 21.61
N ALA A 442 1.30 20.88 22.78
CA ALA A 442 0.14 21.23 23.60
C ALA A 442 0.15 22.71 24.03
N ASP A 443 1.32 23.31 24.23
CA ASP A 443 1.46 24.71 24.63
C ASP A 443 1.02 25.67 23.52
N THR A 444 1.31 25.33 22.27
CA THR A 444 0.82 26.04 21.08
C THR A 444 -0.71 26.04 21.03
N VAL A 445 -1.35 24.91 21.38
CA VAL A 445 -2.82 24.83 21.47
C VAL A 445 -3.36 25.61 22.67
N ASN A 446 -2.71 25.52 23.83
CA ASN A 446 -3.10 26.23 25.05
C ASN A 446 -2.97 27.77 24.94
N THR A 447 -2.12 28.26 24.04
CA THR A 447 -1.90 29.70 23.81
C THR A 447 -2.65 30.21 22.58
N GLY A 448 -2.52 29.52 21.44
CA GLY A 448 -3.11 29.89 20.15
C GLY A 448 -4.58 29.47 19.98
N GLY A 449 -5.09 28.65 20.89
CA GLY A 449 -6.42 28.08 20.83
C GLY A 449 -6.53 26.92 19.84
N GLY A 450 -7.55 26.09 20.05
CA GLY A 450 -7.78 24.92 19.22
C GLY A 450 -9.00 24.12 19.65
N LEU A 451 -9.32 23.09 18.88
CA LEU A 451 -10.36 22.14 19.18
C LEU A 451 -9.74 20.87 19.77
N VAL A 452 -10.30 20.38 20.87
CA VAL A 452 -9.90 19.09 21.45
C VAL A 452 -11.08 18.14 21.38
N VAL A 453 -10.87 16.92 20.89
CA VAL A 453 -11.92 15.93 20.62
C VAL A 453 -11.60 14.57 21.21
N TRP A 454 -12.64 13.85 21.63
CA TRP A 454 -12.54 12.49 22.15
C TRP A 454 -13.83 11.71 21.85
N ARG A 455 -13.74 10.38 21.94
CA ARG A 455 -14.92 9.51 21.87
C ARG A 455 -15.68 9.61 23.18
N ALA A 456 -16.95 10.00 23.11
CA ALA A 456 -17.82 10.10 24.28
C ALA A 456 -18.76 8.89 24.31
N HIS A 457 -18.83 8.19 25.45
CA HIS A 457 -19.79 7.10 25.65
C HIS A 457 -21.03 7.56 26.44
N ASP A 458 -20.92 8.70 27.12
CA ASP A 458 -21.98 9.31 27.90
C ASP A 458 -22.60 10.54 27.18
N THR A 459 -23.66 11.07 27.77
CA THR A 459 -24.31 12.32 27.30
C THR A 459 -23.75 13.56 27.99
N VAL A 460 -22.97 13.38 29.06
CA VAL A 460 -22.34 14.47 29.81
C VAL A 460 -21.13 15.00 29.05
N GLY A 461 -20.37 14.13 28.39
CA GLY A 461 -19.22 14.54 27.60
C GLY A 461 -18.11 15.10 28.45
N ALA A 462 -17.84 14.52 29.63
CA ALA A 462 -16.69 14.94 30.41
C ALA A 462 -15.40 14.60 29.64
N PRO A 463 -14.40 15.51 29.58
CA PRO A 463 -13.11 15.18 28.98
C PRO A 463 -12.42 14.11 29.82
N PRO A 464 -11.77 13.11 29.19
CA PRO A 464 -10.88 12.17 29.89
C PRO A 464 -9.84 12.92 30.73
N GLU A 465 -9.44 12.36 31.87
CA GLU A 465 -8.53 13.03 32.80
C GLU A 465 -7.21 13.46 32.13
N ASP A 466 -6.67 12.64 31.23
CA ASP A 466 -5.42 12.92 30.54
C ASP A 466 -5.54 14.13 29.61
N ILE A 467 -6.69 14.27 28.95
CA ILE A 467 -7.01 15.42 28.10
C ILE A 467 -7.21 16.67 28.97
N ALA A 468 -7.93 16.55 30.08
CA ALA A 468 -8.16 17.66 31.01
C ALA A 468 -6.85 18.17 31.64
N LYS A 469 -5.92 17.27 31.98
CA LYS A 469 -4.57 17.60 32.49
C LYS A 469 -3.73 18.31 31.43
N THR A 470 -3.80 17.87 30.18
CA THR A 470 -3.02 18.43 29.06
C THR A 470 -3.55 19.81 28.61
N PHE A 471 -4.87 20.00 28.67
CA PHE A 471 -5.56 21.22 28.23
C PHE A 471 -6.41 21.83 29.35
N PRO A 472 -5.80 22.47 30.37
CA PRO A 472 -6.52 22.99 31.53
C PRO A 472 -7.49 24.14 31.21
N GLY A 473 -7.31 24.81 30.07
CA GLY A 473 -8.21 25.88 29.58
C GLY A 473 -9.35 25.39 28.70
N LEU A 474 -9.56 24.07 28.62
CA LEU A 474 -10.58 23.45 27.77
C LEU A 474 -11.99 23.74 28.30
N VAL A 475 -12.83 24.33 27.46
CA VAL A 475 -14.27 24.45 27.72
C VAL A 475 -14.97 23.31 26.99
N ALA A 476 -15.35 22.26 27.73
CA ALA A 476 -16.09 21.12 27.20
C ALA A 476 -17.52 21.52 26.81
N GLU A 477 -17.98 21.00 25.68
CA GLU A 477 -19.30 21.25 25.10
C GLU A 477 -20.10 19.95 25.07
N VAL A 478 -21.41 20.07 24.82
CA VAL A 478 -22.29 18.90 24.71
C VAL A 478 -21.81 17.99 23.57
N PRO A 479 -21.66 16.67 23.80
CA PRO A 479 -21.27 15.73 22.77
C PRO A 479 -22.15 15.84 21.53
N ARG A 480 -21.52 15.77 20.35
CA ARG A 480 -22.24 15.77 19.08
C ARG A 480 -22.34 14.35 18.53
N THR A 481 -23.56 13.92 18.24
CA THR A 481 -23.82 12.68 17.50
C THR A 481 -23.71 12.92 16.00
N PHE A 482 -23.12 11.96 15.29
CA PHE A 482 -23.03 11.92 13.84
C PHE A 482 -23.55 10.58 13.30
N ASP A 483 -24.24 10.65 12.16
CA ASP A 483 -24.82 9.46 11.54
C ASP A 483 -23.76 8.75 10.68
N ARG A 484 -23.69 7.43 10.80
CA ARG A 484 -22.84 6.58 9.93
C ARG A 484 -23.58 6.25 8.64
N LEU A 485 -22.87 5.70 7.66
CA LEU A 485 -23.50 5.18 6.43
C LEU A 485 -24.58 4.14 6.75
N ILE A 486 -24.27 3.24 7.68
CA ILE A 486 -25.18 2.23 8.22
C ILE A 486 -24.91 2.16 9.73
N GLU A 487 -25.95 2.36 10.54
CA GLU A 487 -25.84 2.30 11.99
C GLU A 487 -25.90 0.86 12.51
N GLY A 488 -26.86 0.06 12.05
CA GLY A 488 -26.97 -1.35 12.46
C GLY A 488 -27.06 -1.51 13.98
N GLN A 489 -26.19 -2.35 14.56
CA GLN A 489 -26.03 -2.56 16.00
C GLN A 489 -24.97 -1.65 16.65
N LEU A 490 -24.34 -0.75 15.88
CA LEU A 490 -23.27 0.10 16.39
C LEU A 490 -23.84 1.16 17.34
N GLU A 491 -23.12 1.45 18.43
CA GLU A 491 -23.47 2.56 19.31
C GLU A 491 -23.43 3.89 18.54
N PRO A 492 -24.31 4.85 18.83
CA PRO A 492 -24.31 6.16 18.18
C PRO A 492 -22.92 6.82 18.25
N LEU A 493 -22.40 7.31 17.12
CA LEU A 493 -21.09 7.97 17.07
C LEU A 493 -21.18 9.32 17.79
N ARG A 494 -20.87 9.33 19.08
CA ARG A 494 -20.83 10.51 19.93
C ARG A 494 -19.41 11.01 20.08
N ILE A 495 -19.20 12.25 19.67
CA ILE A 495 -17.91 12.92 19.76
C ILE A 495 -18.01 13.98 20.85
N GLY A 496 -17.30 13.74 21.95
CA GLY A 496 -17.03 14.74 22.96
C GLY A 496 -16.03 15.74 22.41
N TRP A 497 -16.23 17.01 22.71
CA TRP A 497 -15.37 18.06 22.19
C TRP A 497 -15.37 19.26 23.11
N GLY A 498 -14.30 20.05 23.00
CA GLY A 498 -14.21 21.33 23.68
C GLY A 498 -13.31 22.30 22.94
N VAL A 499 -13.46 23.56 23.29
CA VAL A 499 -12.68 24.65 22.69
C VAL A 499 -11.69 25.17 23.72
N VAL A 500 -10.42 25.17 23.33
CA VAL A 500 -9.39 25.95 24.01
C VAL A 500 -9.37 27.32 23.35
N ARG A 501 -9.75 28.35 24.11
CA ARG A 501 -9.77 29.72 23.57
C ARG A 501 -8.35 30.27 23.48
N PRO A 502 -8.01 31.03 22.42
CA PRO A 502 -6.74 31.73 22.37
C PRO A 502 -6.64 32.67 23.56
N ARG A 503 -5.47 32.70 24.23
CA ARG A 503 -5.22 33.74 25.23
C ARG A 503 -5.21 35.08 24.50
N ALA A 504 -5.98 36.05 24.99
CA ALA A 504 -5.90 37.41 24.48
C ALA A 504 -4.43 37.85 24.59
N GLY A 505 -3.81 38.15 23.44
CA GLY A 505 -2.47 38.71 23.43
C GLY A 505 -2.45 39.95 24.32
N LYS A 506 -1.52 40.00 25.26
CA LYS A 506 -1.17 41.27 25.90
C LYS A 506 -0.50 42.18 24.91
#